data_AF-R6E3V5-F1
#
_entry.id   AF-R6E3V5-F1
#
_cell.length_a   1.000
_cell.length_b   1.000
_cell.length_c   1.000
_cell.angle_alpha   90.00
_cell.angle_beta   90.00
_cell.angle_gamma   90.00
#
_symmetry.space_group_name_H-M   'P 1'
#
loop_
_entity.id
_entity.type
_entity.pdbx_description
1 polymer ?
#
loop_
_entity_poly.entity_id
_entity_poly.type
_entity_poly.pdbx_seq_one_letter_code
_entity_poly.pdbx_strand_id
1 'polypeptide(L)'
;MNYRDYLQKIIYHVINPLIRGMIKMGVTPNIVTAIGFLGNCIATGFFLYAALHVEETSYVGWGGVIILAAGLFDMMDGRLARLGNMSSTFGALWDSTLDRYSELVTLFGIAIYFSQAGWFWMGVITFAAMVGSVMVSYVRARAEGLDIECKVGVMQRPERVVVTALGTIIAGFGGNLWWLAGAMILIAILANLTAFWRIAHCYQVLKGRK
;
A
#
# COMPACT_ATOMS: atom_id res chain seq x y z
N MET A 1 23.57 12.75 4.09
CA MET A 1 22.58 12.36 3.07
C MET A 1 21.82 11.17 3.63
N ASN A 2 20.50 11.27 3.82
CA ASN A 2 19.73 10.21 4.47
C ASN A 2 19.71 8.98 3.54
N TYR A 3 19.79 7.76 4.08
CA TYR A 3 19.80 6.52 3.28
C TYR A 3 18.60 6.43 2.33
N ARG A 4 17.44 6.94 2.77
CA ARG A 4 16.21 7.10 1.98
C ARG A 4 16.41 7.97 0.73
N ASP A 5 17.12 9.09 0.86
CA ASP A 5 17.37 10.02 -0.26
C ASP A 5 18.27 9.39 -1.32
N TYR A 6 19.22 8.54 -0.90
CA TYR A 6 20.11 7.82 -1.80
C TYR A 6 19.36 6.76 -2.62
N LEU A 7 18.54 5.92 -1.95
CA LEU A 7 17.69 4.94 -2.64
C LEU A 7 16.73 5.62 -3.62
N GLN A 8 16.10 6.71 -3.20
CA GLN A 8 15.16 7.44 -4.04
C GLN A 8 15.82 7.99 -5.31
N LYS A 9 17.08 8.47 -5.21
CA LYS A 9 17.85 8.89 -6.39
C LYS A 9 18.12 7.74 -7.36
N ILE A 10 18.51 6.56 -6.85
CA ILE A 10 18.75 5.38 -7.68
C ILE A 10 17.46 4.97 -8.40
N ILE A 11 16.37 4.84 -7.65
CA ILE A 11 15.06 4.48 -8.19
C ILE A 11 14.65 5.47 -9.29
N TYR A 12 14.80 6.77 -9.04
CA TYR A 12 14.49 7.79 -10.05
C TYR A 12 15.42 7.75 -11.24
N HIS A 13 16.68 7.37 -11.09
CA HIS A 13 17.58 7.21 -12.24
C HIS A 13 17.07 6.13 -13.20
N VAL A 14 16.58 5.01 -12.66
CA VAL A 14 16.03 3.90 -13.45
C VAL A 14 14.65 4.25 -14.04
N ILE A 15 13.80 4.93 -13.29
CA ILE A 15 12.41 5.21 -13.69
C ILE A 15 12.29 6.44 -14.61
N ASN A 16 13.14 7.46 -14.48
CA ASN A 16 13.01 8.71 -15.25
C ASN A 16 13.01 8.52 -16.79
N PRO A 17 13.81 7.63 -17.40
CA PRO A 17 13.73 7.35 -18.83
C PRO A 17 12.34 6.83 -19.25
N LEU A 18 11.77 5.92 -18.47
CA LEU A 18 10.41 5.39 -18.69
C LEU A 18 9.38 6.52 -18.59
N ILE A 19 9.45 7.35 -17.55
CA ILE A 19 8.55 8.49 -17.38
C ILE A 19 8.64 9.47 -18.55
N ARG A 20 9.84 9.78 -19.05
CA ARG A 20 10.00 10.64 -20.23
C ARG A 20 9.38 10.02 -21.47
N GLY A 21 9.46 8.70 -21.64
CA GLY A 21 8.75 7.97 -22.68
C GLY A 21 7.23 8.11 -22.55
N MET A 22 6.70 7.93 -21.35
CA MET A 22 5.27 8.08 -21.05
C MET A 22 4.74 9.49 -21.35
N ILE A 23 5.52 10.52 -21.00
CA ILE A 23 5.19 11.92 -21.34
C ILE A 23 5.08 12.10 -22.85
N LYS A 24 6.03 11.56 -23.63
CA LYS A 24 6.00 11.64 -25.10
C LYS A 24 4.80 10.91 -25.71
N MET A 25 4.34 9.84 -25.08
CA MET A 25 3.15 9.08 -25.51
C MET A 25 1.83 9.71 -25.04
N GLY A 26 1.86 10.82 -24.30
CA GLY A 26 0.65 11.48 -23.79
C GLY A 26 -0.04 10.71 -22.65
N VAL A 27 0.67 9.81 -21.97
CA VAL A 27 0.12 9.06 -20.82
C VAL A 27 -0.05 10.03 -19.65
N THR A 28 -1.24 10.03 -19.05
CA THR A 28 -1.56 10.89 -17.90
C THR A 28 -1.29 10.19 -16.57
N PRO A 29 -0.95 10.91 -15.49
CA PRO A 29 -0.77 10.34 -14.16
C PRO A 29 -1.96 9.49 -13.70
N ASN A 30 -3.19 9.96 -13.93
CA ASN A 30 -4.41 9.26 -13.50
C ASN A 30 -4.56 7.87 -14.14
N ILE A 31 -4.11 7.70 -15.40
CA ILE A 31 -4.09 6.40 -16.07
C ILE A 31 -3.09 5.47 -15.38
N VAL A 32 -1.91 5.98 -15.00
CA VAL A 32 -0.89 5.21 -14.30
C VAL A 32 -1.40 4.73 -12.94
N THR A 33 -2.03 5.62 -12.17
CA THR A 33 -2.70 5.25 -10.90
C THR A 33 -3.77 4.17 -11.13
N ALA A 34 -4.60 4.31 -12.17
CA ALA A 34 -5.63 3.33 -12.48
C ALA A 34 -5.06 1.95 -12.87
N ILE A 35 -3.93 1.92 -13.57
CA ILE A 35 -3.19 0.68 -13.88
C ILE A 35 -2.63 0.04 -12.59
N GLY A 36 -2.05 0.84 -11.69
CA GLY A 36 -1.59 0.37 -10.38
C GLY A 36 -2.73 -0.27 -9.58
N PHE A 37 -3.87 0.41 -9.51
CA PHE A 37 -5.07 -0.14 -8.88
C PHE A 37 -5.56 -1.44 -9.53
N LEU A 38 -5.62 -1.48 -10.87
CA LEU A 38 -5.99 -2.70 -11.61
C LEU A 38 -5.02 -3.85 -11.31
N GLY A 39 -3.73 -3.58 -11.19
CA GLY A 39 -2.73 -4.55 -10.75
C GLY A 39 -3.05 -5.14 -9.37
N ASN A 40 -3.44 -4.31 -8.41
CA ASN A 40 -3.88 -4.77 -7.08
C ASN A 40 -5.18 -5.59 -7.13
N CYS A 41 -6.13 -5.26 -8.01
CA CYS A 41 -7.31 -6.08 -8.27
C CYS A 41 -6.94 -7.45 -8.85
N ILE A 42 -5.97 -7.51 -9.77
CA ILE A 42 -5.46 -8.78 -10.30
C ILE A 42 -4.78 -9.58 -9.19
N ALA A 43 -3.91 -8.97 -8.38
CA ALA A 43 -3.30 -9.63 -7.23
C ALA A 43 -4.33 -10.19 -6.25
N THR A 44 -5.41 -9.43 -6.00
CA THR A 44 -6.56 -9.90 -5.22
C THR A 44 -7.20 -11.14 -5.86
N GLY A 45 -7.39 -11.14 -7.18
CA GLY A 45 -7.87 -12.31 -7.93
C GLY A 45 -6.98 -13.54 -7.73
N PHE A 46 -5.65 -13.37 -7.70
CA PHE A 46 -4.71 -14.46 -7.39
C PHE A 46 -4.92 -15.01 -5.97
N PHE A 47 -5.13 -14.16 -4.96
CA PHE A 47 -5.42 -14.63 -3.60
C PHE A 47 -6.75 -15.35 -3.49
N LEU A 48 -7.79 -14.86 -4.17
CA LEU A 48 -9.09 -15.53 -4.21
C LEU A 48 -9.00 -16.88 -4.95
N TYR A 49 -8.23 -16.96 -6.03
CA TYR A 49 -7.98 -18.22 -6.72
C TYR A 49 -7.20 -19.21 -5.84
N ALA A 50 -6.17 -18.73 -5.13
CA ALA A 50 -5.44 -19.51 -4.14
C ALA A 50 -6.34 -19.99 -3.00
N ALA A 51 -7.36 -19.20 -2.63
CA ALA A 51 -8.32 -19.57 -1.59
C ALA A 51 -9.20 -20.77 -2.01
N LEU A 52 -9.39 -20.97 -3.32
CA LEU A 52 -10.08 -22.14 -3.88
C LEU A 52 -9.15 -23.34 -4.08
N HIS A 53 -7.83 -23.11 -4.13
CA HIS A 53 -6.79 -24.11 -4.39
C HIS A 53 -5.71 -24.03 -3.31
N VAL A 54 -6.12 -24.20 -2.06
CA VAL A 54 -5.26 -23.95 -0.88
C VAL A 54 -3.97 -24.78 -0.85
N GLU A 55 -3.95 -25.93 -1.53
CA GLU A 55 -2.77 -26.78 -1.65
C GLU A 55 -1.67 -26.17 -2.54
N GLU A 56 -2.03 -25.27 -3.46
CA GLU A 56 -1.09 -24.61 -4.35
C GLU A 56 -0.82 -23.17 -3.89
N THR A 57 0.17 -23.02 -3.00
CA THR A 57 0.55 -21.71 -2.44
C THR A 57 1.23 -20.78 -3.46
N SER A 58 1.65 -21.29 -4.62
CA SER A 58 2.36 -20.54 -5.67
C SER A 58 1.57 -19.30 -6.13
N TYR A 59 0.24 -19.39 -6.18
CA TYR A 59 -0.66 -18.30 -6.55
C TYR A 59 -0.62 -17.13 -5.57
N VAL A 60 -0.42 -17.40 -4.27
CA VAL A 60 -0.19 -16.36 -3.26
C VAL A 60 1.12 -15.62 -3.56
N GLY A 61 2.16 -16.37 -3.96
CA GLY A 61 3.46 -15.81 -4.31
C GLY A 61 3.37 -14.87 -5.50
N TRP A 62 2.67 -15.29 -6.55
CA TRP A 62 2.40 -14.46 -7.73
C TRP A 62 1.55 -13.22 -7.40
N GLY A 63 0.55 -13.33 -6.53
CA GLY A 63 -0.18 -12.17 -6.01
C GLY A 63 0.76 -11.13 -5.40
N GLY A 64 1.74 -11.57 -4.60
CA GLY A 64 2.78 -10.70 -4.04
C GLY A 64 3.69 -10.04 -5.07
N VAL A 65 4.10 -10.76 -6.12
CA VAL A 65 4.88 -10.20 -7.23
C VAL A 65 4.10 -9.09 -7.94
N ILE A 66 2.81 -9.31 -8.17
CA ILE A 66 1.92 -8.34 -8.81
C ILE A 66 1.72 -7.10 -7.92
N ILE A 67 1.61 -7.24 -6.59
CA ILE A 67 1.57 -6.10 -5.66
C ILE A 67 2.82 -5.23 -5.80
N LEU A 68 4.02 -5.83 -5.85
CA LEU A 68 5.25 -5.05 -6.04
C LEU A 68 5.26 -4.32 -7.38
N ALA A 69 4.87 -5.03 -8.45
CA ALA A 69 4.80 -4.43 -9.77
C ALA A 69 3.78 -3.27 -9.81
N ALA A 70 2.61 -3.45 -9.22
CA ALA A 70 1.58 -2.42 -9.09
C ALA A 70 2.08 -1.20 -8.31
N GLY A 71 2.77 -1.42 -7.18
CA GLY A 71 3.35 -0.34 -6.37
C GLY A 71 4.41 0.49 -7.10
N LEU A 72 5.06 -0.05 -8.14
CA LEU A 72 5.95 0.74 -9.00
C LEU A 72 5.16 1.77 -9.83
N PHE A 73 3.97 1.42 -10.32
CA PHE A 73 3.12 2.35 -11.06
C PHE A 73 2.64 3.50 -10.17
N ASP A 74 2.25 3.23 -8.93
CA ASP A 74 1.90 4.27 -7.94
C ASP A 74 3.10 5.19 -7.66
N MET A 75 4.33 4.67 -7.61
CA MET A 75 5.51 5.53 -7.47
C MET A 75 5.78 6.39 -8.72
N MET A 76 5.39 5.87 -9.89
CA MET A 76 5.60 6.53 -11.18
C MET A 76 4.60 7.66 -11.42
N ASP A 77 3.35 7.55 -10.99
CA ASP A 77 2.30 8.54 -11.28
C ASP A 77 2.63 9.94 -10.72
N GLY A 78 3.09 10.05 -9.47
CA GLY A 78 3.40 11.31 -8.84
C GLY A 78 4.67 11.91 -9.40
N ARG A 79 5.61 11.07 -9.85
CA ARG A 79 6.80 11.53 -10.56
C ARG A 79 6.47 11.99 -11.97
N LEU A 80 5.56 11.31 -12.67
CA LEU A 80 5.03 11.69 -13.97
C LEU A 80 4.26 13.02 -13.89
N ALA A 81 3.44 13.21 -12.86
CA ALA A 81 2.72 14.46 -12.60
C ALA A 81 3.67 15.66 -12.41
N ARG A 82 4.77 15.45 -11.68
CA ARG A 82 5.79 16.49 -11.43
C ARG A 82 6.65 16.77 -12.66
N LEU A 83 7.14 15.73 -13.34
CA LEU A 83 8.02 15.90 -14.50
C LEU A 83 7.28 16.35 -15.75
N GLY A 84 6.03 15.95 -15.92
CA GLY A 84 5.19 16.31 -17.05
C GLY A 84 4.42 17.62 -16.87
N ASN A 85 4.57 18.33 -15.75
CA ASN A 85 3.74 19.50 -15.40
C ASN A 85 2.23 19.21 -15.45
N MET A 86 1.82 18.01 -15.04
CA MET A 86 0.43 17.52 -15.06
C MET A 86 -0.16 17.39 -13.64
N SER A 87 0.42 18.06 -12.65
CA SER A 87 -0.07 18.00 -11.27
C SER A 87 -1.40 18.72 -11.13
N SER A 88 -2.39 18.09 -10.49
CA SER A 88 -3.73 18.67 -10.27
C SER A 88 -4.30 18.26 -8.92
N THR A 89 -5.21 19.07 -8.37
CA THR A 89 -5.91 18.78 -7.11
C THR A 89 -6.78 17.52 -7.23
N PHE A 90 -7.46 17.34 -8.36
CA PHE A 90 -8.22 16.13 -8.65
C PHE A 90 -7.29 14.91 -8.74
N GLY A 91 -6.14 15.02 -9.41
CA GLY A 91 -5.16 13.94 -9.50
C GLY A 91 -4.66 13.49 -8.12
N ALA A 92 -4.37 14.44 -7.23
CA ALA A 92 -4.01 14.12 -5.84
C ALA A 92 -5.14 13.42 -5.07
N LEU A 93 -6.39 13.82 -5.27
CA LEU A 93 -7.55 13.12 -4.69
C LEU A 93 -7.68 11.71 -5.26
N TRP A 94 -7.56 11.55 -6.57
CA TRP A 94 -7.65 10.29 -7.31
C TRP A 94 -6.60 9.27 -6.86
N ASP A 95 -5.32 9.66 -6.90
CA ASP A 95 -4.17 8.90 -6.42
C ASP A 95 -4.41 8.40 -4.99
N SER A 96 -4.65 9.36 -4.11
CA SER A 96 -4.85 9.06 -2.70
C SER A 96 -6.07 8.13 -2.50
N THR A 97 -7.16 8.29 -3.24
CA THR A 97 -8.36 7.43 -3.11
C THR A 97 -8.09 6.01 -3.61
N LEU A 98 -7.47 5.85 -4.78
CA LEU A 98 -7.14 4.54 -5.33
C LEU A 98 -6.09 3.80 -4.51
N ASP A 99 -5.17 4.52 -3.85
CA ASP A 99 -4.24 3.94 -2.88
C ASP A 99 -4.96 3.20 -1.76
N ARG A 100 -6.06 3.78 -1.24
CA ARG A 100 -6.88 3.18 -0.18
C ARG A 100 -7.63 1.96 -0.69
N TYR A 101 -8.24 2.07 -1.87
CA TYR A 101 -8.92 0.92 -2.48
C TYR A 101 -7.94 -0.22 -2.77
N SER A 102 -6.75 0.09 -3.30
CA SER A 102 -5.68 -0.88 -3.59
C SER A 102 -5.27 -1.67 -2.36
N GLU A 103 -5.01 -1.00 -1.23
CA GLU A 103 -4.67 -1.70 0.02
C GLU A 103 -5.84 -2.57 0.51
N LEU A 104 -7.07 -2.05 0.46
CA LEU A 104 -8.26 -2.75 0.95
C LEU A 104 -8.60 -4.00 0.14
N VAL A 105 -8.61 -3.93 -1.19
CA VAL A 105 -8.92 -5.10 -2.02
C VAL A 105 -7.87 -6.19 -1.85
N THR A 106 -6.60 -5.80 -1.79
CA THR A 106 -5.47 -6.71 -1.62
C THR A 106 -5.54 -7.45 -0.28
N LEU A 107 -5.70 -6.70 0.81
CA LEU A 107 -5.83 -7.28 2.15
C LEU A 107 -7.12 -8.11 2.30
N PHE A 108 -8.20 -7.72 1.62
CA PHE A 108 -9.42 -8.53 1.56
C PHE A 108 -9.15 -9.90 0.92
N GLY A 109 -8.46 -9.95 -0.22
CA GLY A 109 -8.07 -11.22 -0.86
C GLY A 109 -7.25 -12.10 0.07
N ILE A 110 -6.29 -11.52 0.80
CA ILE A 110 -5.47 -12.23 1.79
C ILE A 110 -6.31 -12.75 2.96
N ALA A 111 -7.26 -11.95 3.47
CA ALA A 111 -8.15 -12.36 4.55
C ALA A 111 -9.01 -13.57 4.16
N ILE A 112 -9.56 -13.56 2.94
CA ILE A 112 -10.32 -14.68 2.39
C ILE A 112 -9.43 -15.91 2.22
N TYR A 113 -8.22 -15.75 1.68
CA TYR A 113 -7.25 -16.84 1.57
C TYR A 113 -6.97 -17.51 2.91
N PHE A 114 -6.67 -16.73 3.96
CA PHE A 114 -6.46 -17.28 5.30
C PHE A 114 -7.68 -18.01 5.85
N SER A 115 -8.88 -17.46 5.64
CA SER A 115 -10.11 -18.09 6.07
C SER A 115 -10.30 -19.47 5.44
N GLN A 116 -10.05 -19.59 4.12
CA GLN A 116 -10.20 -20.87 3.41
C GLN A 116 -9.06 -21.86 3.69
N ALA A 117 -7.85 -21.36 3.97
CA ALA A 117 -6.71 -22.20 4.35
C ALA A 117 -6.81 -22.78 5.77
N GLY A 118 -7.89 -22.52 6.52
CA GLY A 118 -8.08 -22.98 7.90
C GLY A 118 -7.46 -22.06 8.98
N TRP A 119 -6.96 -20.89 8.60
CA TRP A 119 -6.32 -19.90 9.47
C TRP A 119 -7.27 -18.75 9.79
N PHE A 120 -8.50 -19.07 10.22
CA PHE A 120 -9.57 -18.09 10.48
C PHE A 120 -9.09 -16.86 11.28
N TRP A 121 -8.34 -17.08 12.37
CA TRP A 121 -7.81 -16.00 13.19
C TRP A 121 -6.81 -15.09 12.47
N MET A 122 -6.05 -15.60 11.50
CA MET A 122 -5.22 -14.72 10.66
C MET A 122 -6.07 -13.92 9.65
N GLY A 123 -7.21 -14.45 9.22
CA GLY A 123 -8.21 -13.66 8.49
C GLY A 123 -8.71 -12.48 9.33
N VAL A 124 -9.01 -12.70 10.61
CA VAL A 124 -9.40 -11.64 11.57
C VAL A 124 -8.26 -10.63 11.79
N ILE A 125 -7.01 -11.09 11.92
CA ILE A 125 -5.85 -10.20 12.05
C ILE A 125 -5.64 -9.37 10.78
N THR A 126 -5.86 -9.97 9.60
CA THR A 126 -5.79 -9.25 8.33
C THR A 126 -6.86 -8.16 8.25
N PHE A 127 -8.06 -8.43 8.76
CA PHE A 127 -9.09 -7.40 8.92
C PHE A 127 -8.63 -6.26 9.86
N ALA A 128 -7.99 -6.59 10.99
CA ALA A 128 -7.40 -5.55 11.86
C ALA A 128 -6.30 -4.73 11.16
N ALA A 129 -5.51 -5.36 10.27
CA ALA A 129 -4.55 -4.68 9.40
C ALA A 129 -5.24 -3.73 8.40
N MET A 130 -6.39 -4.12 7.83
CA MET A 130 -7.21 -3.24 6.98
C MET A 130 -7.69 -2.01 7.74
N VAL A 131 -8.25 -2.20 8.93
CA VAL A 131 -8.71 -1.10 9.80
C VAL A 131 -7.57 -0.13 10.08
N GLY A 132 -6.42 -0.65 10.51
CA GLY A 132 -5.24 0.17 10.79
C GLY A 132 -4.78 0.95 9.56
N SER A 133 -4.71 0.31 8.40
CA SER A 133 -4.25 0.92 7.14
C SER A 133 -5.13 2.10 6.70
N VAL A 134 -6.45 1.94 6.82
CA VAL A 134 -7.42 3.03 6.56
C VAL A 134 -7.30 4.13 7.61
N MET A 135 -7.25 3.78 8.90
CA MET A 135 -7.22 4.76 9.98
C MET A 135 -5.95 5.61 9.96
N VAL A 136 -4.79 5.05 9.62
CA VAL A 136 -3.55 5.81 9.41
C VAL A 136 -3.77 6.90 8.37
N SER A 137 -4.36 6.56 7.23
CA SER A 137 -4.59 7.49 6.12
C SER A 137 -5.69 8.51 6.45
N TYR A 138 -6.79 8.08 7.06
CA TYR A 138 -7.92 8.93 7.42
C TYR A 138 -7.54 9.97 8.47
N VAL A 139 -6.87 9.58 9.55
CA VAL A 139 -6.47 10.52 10.61
C VAL A 139 -5.57 11.61 10.03
N ARG A 140 -4.65 11.25 9.13
CA ARG A 140 -3.81 12.24 8.45
C ARG A 140 -4.63 13.19 7.57
N ALA A 141 -5.50 12.66 6.71
CA ALA A 141 -6.35 13.49 5.85
C ALA A 141 -7.25 14.43 6.66
N ARG A 142 -7.81 13.93 7.77
CA ARG A 142 -8.65 14.74 8.67
C ARG A 142 -7.84 15.80 9.42
N ALA A 143 -6.62 15.48 9.84
CA ALA A 143 -5.73 16.44 10.47
C ALA A 143 -5.30 17.55 9.50
N GLU A 144 -4.94 17.19 8.27
CA GLU A 144 -4.61 18.16 7.22
C GLU A 144 -5.81 19.09 6.92
N GLY A 145 -7.05 18.56 6.92
CA GLY A 145 -8.27 19.37 6.83
C GLY A 145 -8.60 20.24 8.05
N LEU A 146 -7.85 20.12 9.14
CA LEU A 146 -7.89 21.01 10.32
C LEU A 146 -6.64 21.92 10.39
N ASP A 147 -5.92 22.03 9.27
CA ASP A 147 -4.64 22.75 9.14
C ASP A 147 -3.57 22.22 10.11
N ILE A 148 -3.56 20.92 10.38
CA ILE A 148 -2.56 20.25 11.21
C ILE A 148 -1.70 19.35 10.32
N GLU A 149 -0.40 19.63 10.26
CA GLU A 149 0.55 18.76 9.58
C GLU A 149 0.73 17.45 10.38
N CYS A 150 0.28 16.33 9.82
CA CYS A 150 0.30 15.03 10.50
C CYS A 150 1.19 14.02 9.76
N LYS A 151 2.51 14.17 9.92
CA LYS A 151 3.53 13.31 9.28
C LYS A 151 4.15 12.25 10.22
N VAL A 152 3.74 12.22 11.49
CA VAL A 152 4.23 11.26 12.49
C VAL A 152 3.75 9.83 12.22
N GLY A 153 4.42 8.84 12.83
CA GLY A 153 4.08 7.42 12.72
C GLY A 153 5.25 6.52 12.35
N VAL A 154 5.16 5.24 12.72
CA VAL A 154 6.22 4.24 12.49
C VAL A 154 6.04 3.46 11.19
N MET A 155 4.81 3.26 10.73
CA MET A 155 4.53 2.48 9.53
C MET A 155 3.66 3.29 8.55
N GLN A 156 4.28 3.72 7.45
CA GLN A 156 3.57 4.41 6.37
C GLN A 156 3.18 3.41 5.28
N ARG A 157 2.52 3.92 4.23
CA ARG A 157 1.99 3.11 3.14
C ARG A 157 3.07 2.31 2.40
N PRO A 158 4.21 2.90 1.97
CA PRO A 158 5.23 2.14 1.25
C PRO A 158 5.74 0.95 2.04
N GLU A 159 5.96 1.11 3.36
CA GLU A 159 6.40 0.02 4.22
C GLU A 159 5.35 -1.10 4.30
N ARG A 160 4.04 -0.77 4.36
CA ARG A 160 2.97 -1.79 4.33
C ARG A 160 2.91 -2.54 3.02
N VAL A 161 2.98 -1.84 1.89
CA VAL A 161 2.96 -2.49 0.56
C VAL A 161 4.12 -3.47 0.43
N VAL A 162 5.33 -3.07 0.83
CA VAL A 162 6.53 -3.93 0.78
C VAL A 162 6.40 -5.13 1.72
N VAL A 163 5.94 -4.93 2.97
CA VAL A 163 5.76 -6.02 3.94
C VAL A 163 4.71 -7.03 3.45
N THR A 164 3.58 -6.57 2.93
CA THR A 164 2.54 -7.43 2.36
C THR A 164 3.07 -8.23 1.17
N ALA A 165 3.74 -7.56 0.24
CA ALA A 165 4.32 -8.20 -0.92
C ALA A 165 5.38 -9.25 -0.57
N LEU A 166 6.35 -8.91 0.29
CA LEU A 166 7.39 -9.86 0.68
C LEU A 166 6.80 -11.02 1.48
N GLY A 167 5.85 -10.76 2.40
CA GLY A 167 5.16 -11.79 3.15
C GLY A 167 4.43 -12.78 2.24
N THR A 168 3.72 -12.29 1.23
CA THR A 168 3.01 -13.13 0.25
C THR A 168 3.95 -13.88 -0.68
N ILE A 169 5.01 -13.24 -1.20
CA ILE A 169 6.03 -13.88 -2.05
C ILE A 169 6.74 -15.02 -1.31
N ILE A 170 7.24 -14.75 -0.11
CA ILE A 170 8.00 -15.74 0.67
C ILE A 170 7.08 -16.87 1.12
N ALA A 171 5.86 -16.57 1.58
CA ALA A 171 4.91 -17.60 1.95
C ALA A 171 4.49 -18.47 0.75
N GLY A 172 4.21 -17.84 -0.39
CA GLY A 172 3.67 -18.51 -1.55
C GLY A 172 4.68 -19.42 -2.25
N PHE A 173 5.90 -18.94 -2.49
CA PHE A 173 6.95 -19.74 -3.13
C PHE A 173 7.73 -20.62 -2.14
N GLY A 174 7.77 -20.22 -0.86
CA GLY A 174 8.44 -21.00 0.20
C GLY A 174 7.53 -22.03 0.88
N GLY A 175 6.23 -22.07 0.55
CA GLY A 175 5.27 -23.04 1.09
C GLY A 175 5.00 -22.91 2.59
N ASN A 176 5.31 -21.76 3.21
CA ASN A 176 5.14 -21.54 4.65
C ASN A 176 4.35 -20.27 4.95
N LEU A 177 3.07 -20.44 5.29
CA LEU A 177 2.11 -19.37 5.58
C LEU A 177 2.48 -18.50 6.80
N TRP A 178 3.38 -18.96 7.69
CA TRP A 178 3.81 -18.15 8.83
C TRP A 178 4.48 -16.84 8.41
N TRP A 179 5.11 -16.78 7.23
CA TRP A 179 5.68 -15.54 6.69
C TRP A 179 4.59 -14.50 6.38
N LEU A 180 3.49 -14.92 5.78
CA LEU A 180 2.34 -14.06 5.52
C LEU A 180 1.62 -13.69 6.82
N ALA A 181 1.48 -14.64 7.74
CA ALA A 181 0.85 -14.40 9.05
C ALA A 181 1.65 -13.35 9.85
N GLY A 182 2.98 -13.49 9.90
CA GLY A 182 3.88 -12.53 10.53
C GLY A 182 3.77 -11.13 9.91
N ALA A 183 3.69 -11.04 8.58
CA ALA A 183 3.48 -9.78 7.88
C ALA A 183 2.14 -9.11 8.29
N MET A 184 1.04 -9.88 8.35
CA MET A 184 -0.27 -9.34 8.74
C MET A 184 -0.32 -8.92 10.22
N ILE A 185 0.29 -9.70 11.11
CA ILE A 185 0.42 -9.33 12.54
C ILE A 185 1.20 -8.03 12.68
N LEU A 186 2.34 -7.91 12.01
CA LEU A 186 3.17 -6.72 12.03
C LEU A 186 2.39 -5.48 11.56
N ILE A 187 1.70 -5.58 10.42
CA ILE A 187 0.90 -4.49 9.89
C ILE A 187 -0.25 -4.14 10.83
N ALA A 188 -1.00 -5.15 11.32
CA ALA A 188 -2.12 -4.93 12.24
C ALA A 188 -1.69 -4.15 13.48
N ILE A 189 -0.56 -4.52 14.09
CA ILE A 189 -0.07 -3.83 15.29
C ILE A 189 0.43 -2.42 14.92
N LEU A 190 1.38 -2.31 13.98
CA LEU A 190 2.06 -1.05 13.72
C LEU A 190 1.16 0.00 13.07
N ALA A 191 0.23 -0.39 12.19
CA ALA A 191 -0.70 0.54 11.57
C ALA A 191 -1.69 1.10 12.59
N ASN A 192 -2.28 0.25 13.44
CA ASN A 192 -3.22 0.73 14.47
C ASN A 192 -2.51 1.60 15.52
N LEU A 193 -1.32 1.21 15.99
CA LEU A 193 -0.51 2.05 16.87
C LEU A 193 -0.17 3.41 16.22
N THR A 194 0.17 3.40 14.93
CA THR A 194 0.43 4.64 14.18
C THR A 194 -0.81 5.53 14.11
N ALA A 195 -1.99 4.97 13.89
CA ALA A 195 -3.24 5.73 13.86
C ALA A 195 -3.51 6.43 15.21
N PHE A 196 -3.38 5.70 16.33
CA PHE A 196 -3.54 6.29 17.67
C PHE A 196 -2.47 7.33 18.00
N TRP A 197 -1.21 7.10 17.60
CA TRP A 197 -0.17 8.10 17.74
C TRP A 197 -0.50 9.38 16.97
N ARG A 198 -0.98 9.28 15.73
CA ARG A 198 -1.42 10.45 14.95
C ARG A 198 -2.54 11.22 15.66
N ILE A 199 -3.50 10.52 16.27
CA ILE A 199 -4.56 11.15 17.07
C ILE A 199 -3.96 11.89 18.27
N ALA A 200 -3.07 11.25 19.04
CA ALA A 200 -2.42 11.84 20.20
C ALA A 200 -1.60 13.09 19.82
N HIS A 201 -0.88 13.04 18.69
CA HIS A 201 -0.17 14.20 18.15
C HIS A 201 -1.12 15.36 17.84
N CYS A 202 -2.23 15.09 17.13
CA CYS A 202 -3.21 16.13 16.80
C CYS A 202 -3.84 16.74 18.05
N TYR A 203 -4.10 15.93 19.08
CA TYR A 203 -4.62 16.41 20.37
C TYR A 203 -3.66 17.42 21.03
N GLN A 204 -2.35 17.14 21.06
CA GLN A 204 -1.37 18.05 21.64
C GLN A 204 -1.28 19.37 20.86
N VAL A 205 -1.28 19.31 19.53
CA VAL A 205 -1.25 20.51 18.68
C VAL A 205 -2.49 21.38 18.92
N LEU A 206 -3.68 20.77 19.00
CA LEU A 206 -4.93 21.49 19.25
C LEU A 206 -4.99 22.12 20.65
N LYS A 207 -4.43 21.43 21.66
CA LYS A 207 -4.35 21.99 23.02
C LYS A 207 -3.48 23.25 23.06
N GLY A 208 -2.41 23.30 22.28
CA GLY A 208 -1.54 24.48 22.16
C GLY A 208 -2.11 25.63 21.33
N ARG A 209 -3.26 25.45 20.66
CA ARG A 209 -3.96 26.53 19.94
C ARG A 209 -4.96 27.31 20.81
N LYS A 210 -5.25 26.82 22.01
CA LYS A 210 -6.07 27.52 23.01
C LYS A 210 -5.19 28.47 23.81
#